data_AF-A0A2M7QM19-F1
#
_entry.id   AF-A0A2M7QM19-F1
#
_cell.length_a   1.000
_cell.length_b   1.000
_cell.length_c   1.000
_cell.angle_alpha   90.00
_cell.angle_beta   90.00
_cell.angle_gamma   90.00
#
_symmetry.space_group_name_H-M   'P 1'
#
loop_
_entity.id
_entity.type
_entity.pdbx_description
1 polymer ?
#
loop_
_entity_poly.entity_id
_entity_poly.type
_entity_poly.pdbx_seq_one_letter_code
_entity_poly.pdbx_strand_id
1 'polypeptide(L)'
;WRAGRDADAAAAALEALKAAAREGRNIMPPSIAAAKAGVTTGEWGAAMREAFGEYRAPTGVAKAAAAGAEGLESLRAEVEAVSARLGRRLKFLVGKPGLDGHSNGAEQSAVRARDSGMEVVYEGIRLTPAQIVNAALEESV
;
A
#
# COMPACT_ATOMS: atom_id res chain seq x y z
N TRP A 1 -27.63 -10.56 9.71
CA TRP A 1 -27.10 -11.79 9.10
C TRP A 1 -26.15 -12.53 10.06
N ARG A 2 -25.08 -11.92 10.63
CA ARG A 2 -24.16 -12.60 11.59
C ARG A 2 -24.88 -13.25 12.76
N ALA A 3 -25.83 -12.53 13.36
CA ALA A 3 -26.63 -13.03 14.48
C ALA A 3 -27.59 -14.19 14.13
N GLY A 4 -27.82 -14.45 12.84
CA GLY A 4 -28.72 -15.51 12.37
C GLY A 4 -28.00 -16.61 11.57
N ARG A 5 -26.66 -16.59 11.51
CA ARG A 5 -25.88 -17.67 10.89
C ARG A 5 -25.63 -18.77 11.91
N ASP A 6 -25.41 -19.98 11.43
CA ASP A 6 -24.81 -21.04 12.24
C ASP A 6 -23.32 -20.68 12.47
N ALA A 7 -22.98 -20.32 13.70
CA ALA A 7 -21.64 -19.88 14.07
C ALA A 7 -20.62 -21.03 14.00
N ASP A 8 -21.03 -22.23 14.37
CA ASP A 8 -20.15 -23.41 14.41
C ASP A 8 -19.86 -23.89 12.99
N ALA A 9 -20.89 -23.90 12.11
CA ALA A 9 -20.69 -24.19 10.69
C ALA A 9 -19.77 -23.18 10.01
N ALA A 10 -19.90 -21.89 10.33
CA ALA A 10 -19.02 -20.84 9.79
C ALA A 10 -17.57 -20.99 10.27
N ALA A 11 -17.36 -21.33 11.54
CA ALA A 11 -16.04 -21.57 12.11
C ALA A 11 -15.39 -22.83 11.50
N ALA A 12 -16.12 -23.94 11.40
CA ALA A 12 -15.63 -25.17 10.79
C ALA A 12 -15.24 -24.97 9.31
N ALA A 13 -16.03 -24.21 8.55
CA ALA A 13 -15.73 -23.90 7.17
C ALA A 13 -14.47 -23.03 7.02
N LEU A 14 -14.25 -22.06 7.92
CA LEU A 14 -13.04 -21.25 7.95
C LEU A 14 -11.79 -22.09 8.26
N GLU A 15 -11.86 -23.01 9.22
CA GLU A 15 -10.73 -23.88 9.55
C GLU A 15 -10.39 -24.85 8.41
N ALA A 16 -11.41 -25.44 7.76
CA ALA A 16 -11.20 -26.27 6.58
C ALA A 16 -10.53 -25.49 5.43
N LEU A 17 -10.91 -24.22 5.26
CA LEU A 17 -10.31 -23.33 4.27
C LEU A 17 -8.85 -23.00 4.61
N LYS A 18 -8.53 -22.69 5.87
CA LYS A 18 -7.14 -22.46 6.31
C LYS A 18 -6.28 -23.71 6.12
N ALA A 19 -6.79 -24.88 6.47
CA ALA A 19 -6.10 -26.15 6.28
C ALA A 19 -5.79 -26.40 4.80
N ALA A 20 -6.80 -26.24 3.92
CA ALA A 20 -6.59 -26.38 2.48
C ALA A 20 -5.55 -25.41 1.92
N ALA A 21 -5.55 -24.15 2.39
CA ALA A 21 -4.57 -23.14 1.99
C ALA A 21 -3.15 -23.51 2.43
N ARG A 22 -2.97 -23.96 3.67
CA ARG A 22 -1.67 -24.38 4.22
C ARG A 22 -1.12 -25.65 3.56
N GLU A 23 -1.99 -26.59 3.26
CA GLU A 23 -1.64 -27.88 2.66
C GLU A 23 -1.46 -27.80 1.13
N GLY A 24 -1.71 -26.63 0.50
CA GLY A 24 -1.62 -26.46 -0.95
C GLY A 24 -2.70 -27.22 -1.73
N ARG A 25 -3.80 -27.61 -1.07
CA ARG A 25 -4.95 -28.26 -1.72
C ARG A 25 -5.84 -27.23 -2.40
N ASN A 26 -6.73 -27.70 -3.27
CA ASN A 26 -7.75 -26.85 -3.88
C ASN A 26 -8.62 -26.18 -2.80
N ILE A 27 -8.56 -24.85 -2.73
CA ILE A 27 -9.30 -24.02 -1.77
C ILE A 27 -10.75 -23.75 -2.19
N MET A 28 -11.14 -24.04 -3.43
CA MET A 28 -12.49 -23.71 -3.93
C MET A 28 -13.60 -24.45 -3.18
N PRO A 29 -13.52 -25.77 -2.93
CA PRO A 29 -14.56 -26.48 -2.16
C PRO A 29 -14.79 -25.89 -0.75
N PRO A 30 -13.77 -25.68 0.10
CA PRO A 30 -13.99 -25.06 1.40
C PRO A 30 -14.37 -23.57 1.31
N SER A 31 -13.96 -22.85 0.26
CA SER A 31 -14.42 -21.47 0.02
C SER A 31 -15.92 -21.40 -0.25
N ILE A 32 -16.46 -22.34 -1.04
CA ILE A 32 -17.90 -22.43 -1.31
C ILE A 32 -18.65 -22.81 -0.02
N ALA A 33 -18.12 -23.73 0.77
CA ALA A 33 -18.69 -24.08 2.08
C ALA A 33 -18.74 -22.87 3.02
N ALA A 34 -17.66 -22.09 3.08
CA ALA A 34 -17.58 -20.85 3.84
C ALA A 34 -18.65 -19.85 3.39
N ALA A 35 -18.78 -19.60 2.09
CA ALA A 35 -19.81 -18.70 1.56
C ALA A 35 -21.24 -19.16 1.95
N LYS A 36 -21.53 -20.46 1.85
CA LYS A 36 -22.84 -21.04 2.24
C LYS A 36 -23.11 -20.95 3.73
N ALA A 37 -22.08 -21.07 4.58
CA ALA A 37 -22.19 -20.91 6.02
C ALA A 37 -22.30 -19.43 6.48
N GLY A 38 -22.32 -18.48 5.53
CA GLY A 38 -22.33 -17.06 5.84
C GLY A 38 -20.97 -16.57 6.34
N VAL A 39 -19.85 -17.05 5.83
CA VAL A 39 -18.56 -16.41 6.08
C VAL A 39 -18.49 -15.12 5.26
N THR A 40 -18.02 -14.04 5.88
CA THR A 40 -17.82 -12.76 5.17
C THR A 40 -16.57 -12.78 4.31
N THR A 41 -16.53 -11.89 3.32
CA THR A 41 -15.30 -11.57 2.58
C THR A 41 -14.15 -11.14 3.49
N GLY A 42 -14.45 -10.47 4.61
CA GLY A 42 -13.46 -10.08 5.62
C GLY A 42 -12.86 -11.27 6.38
N GLU A 43 -13.70 -12.19 6.85
CA GLU A 43 -13.26 -13.42 7.54
C GLU A 43 -12.50 -14.35 6.58
N TRP A 44 -13.00 -14.51 5.35
CA TRP A 44 -12.32 -15.26 4.30
C TRP A 44 -10.96 -14.63 3.97
N GLY A 45 -10.93 -13.31 3.71
CA GLY A 45 -9.69 -12.60 3.44
C GLY A 45 -8.70 -12.64 4.62
N ALA A 46 -9.17 -12.67 5.87
CA ALA A 46 -8.32 -12.87 7.04
C ALA A 46 -7.71 -14.28 7.06
N ALA A 47 -8.50 -15.32 6.79
CA ALA A 47 -7.99 -16.70 6.70
C ALA A 47 -6.92 -16.87 5.61
N MET A 48 -7.10 -16.24 4.44
CA MET A 48 -6.09 -16.27 3.37
C MET A 48 -4.83 -15.51 3.75
N ARG A 49 -4.96 -14.36 4.43
CA ARG A 49 -3.81 -13.60 4.92
C ARG A 49 -3.04 -14.32 6.02
N GLU A 50 -3.71 -15.10 6.87
CA GLU A 50 -3.06 -15.94 7.86
C GLU A 50 -2.21 -17.04 7.20
N ALA A 51 -2.65 -17.59 6.07
CA ALA A 51 -1.93 -18.63 5.34
C ALA A 51 -0.82 -18.09 4.42
N PHE A 52 -1.04 -16.96 3.76
CA PHE A 52 -0.18 -16.47 2.68
C PHE A 52 0.50 -15.12 2.95
N GLY A 53 0.11 -14.43 4.02
CA GLY A 53 0.51 -13.06 4.29
C GLY A 53 -0.19 -12.03 3.40
N GLU A 54 0.34 -10.81 3.39
CA GLU A 54 -0.10 -9.72 2.52
C GLU A 54 1.05 -9.29 1.61
N TYR A 55 0.77 -9.17 0.31
CA TYR A 55 1.75 -8.65 -0.64
C TYR A 55 1.85 -7.12 -0.54
N ARG A 56 3.07 -6.62 -0.37
CA ARG A 56 3.42 -5.19 -0.48
C ARG A 56 4.34 -5.02 -1.69
N ALA A 57 3.82 -4.36 -2.73
CA ALA A 57 4.59 -4.07 -3.93
C ALA A 57 5.72 -3.07 -3.60
N PRO A 58 6.93 -3.24 -4.18
CA PRO A 58 7.96 -2.22 -4.10
C PRO A 58 7.49 -0.95 -4.82
N THR A 59 7.85 0.22 -4.29
CA THR A 59 7.52 1.49 -4.93
C THR A 59 8.32 1.69 -6.22
N GLY A 60 7.67 2.07 -7.32
CA GLY A 60 8.30 2.32 -8.62
C GLY A 60 9.34 3.45 -8.62
N VAL A 61 9.31 4.32 -7.60
CA VAL A 61 10.16 5.53 -7.50
C VAL A 61 11.65 5.18 -7.43
N ALA A 62 12.04 4.14 -6.69
CA ALA A 62 13.46 3.80 -6.51
C ALA A 62 14.16 3.29 -7.78
N LYS A 63 13.40 2.74 -8.75
CA LYS A 63 13.95 2.12 -9.98
C LYS A 63 13.89 3.03 -11.21
N ALA A 64 13.19 4.15 -11.14
CA ALA A 64 13.12 5.10 -12.25
C ALA A 64 14.50 5.74 -12.45
N ALA A 65 15.17 5.41 -13.56
CA ALA A 65 16.29 6.18 -14.05
C ALA A 65 15.81 7.61 -14.37
N ALA A 66 16.62 8.61 -14.10
CA ALA A 66 16.31 9.98 -14.50
C ALA A 66 16.18 10.02 -16.03
N ALA A 67 14.94 10.04 -16.52
CA ALA A 67 14.68 10.25 -17.93
C ALA A 67 14.94 11.73 -18.21
N GLY A 68 15.90 12.01 -19.11
CA GLY A 68 16.23 13.33 -19.68
C GLY A 68 15.83 14.54 -18.84
N ALA A 69 16.79 15.15 -18.15
CA ALA A 69 16.57 16.35 -17.33
C ALA A 69 16.29 17.63 -18.14
N GLU A 70 15.88 17.53 -19.41
CA GLU A 70 15.57 18.68 -20.25
C GLU A 70 14.50 19.56 -19.57
N GLY A 71 14.85 20.82 -19.36
CA GLY A 71 13.96 21.84 -18.80
C GLY A 71 13.80 21.78 -17.28
N LEU A 72 14.67 21.06 -16.55
CA LEU A 72 14.66 21.04 -15.09
C LEU A 72 15.65 22.02 -14.44
N GLU A 73 16.51 22.68 -15.22
CA GLU A 73 17.59 23.53 -14.70
C GLU A 73 17.05 24.70 -13.87
N SER A 74 16.04 25.41 -14.39
CA SER A 74 15.40 26.52 -13.67
C SER A 74 14.71 26.03 -12.40
N LEU A 75 13.98 24.91 -12.48
CA LEU A 75 13.29 24.32 -11.35
C LEU A 75 14.26 23.86 -10.26
N ARG A 76 15.40 23.26 -10.65
CA ARG A 76 16.48 22.90 -9.70
C ARG A 76 17.00 24.14 -8.99
N ALA A 77 17.26 25.23 -9.71
CA ALA A 77 17.70 26.48 -9.09
C ALA A 77 16.67 27.04 -8.10
N GLU A 78 15.37 26.96 -8.40
CA GLU A 78 14.31 27.33 -7.47
C GLU A 78 14.28 26.42 -6.23
N VAL A 79 14.41 25.11 -6.42
CA VAL A 79 14.50 24.14 -5.31
C VAL A 79 15.72 24.42 -4.43
N GLU A 80 16.88 24.76 -5.02
CA GLU A 80 18.07 25.17 -4.27
C GLU A 80 17.80 26.44 -3.46
N ALA A 81 17.21 27.46 -4.09
CA ALA A 81 16.92 28.74 -3.43
C ALA A 81 15.98 28.56 -2.23
N VAL A 82 14.93 27.74 -2.38
CA VAL A 82 14.03 27.41 -1.28
C VAL A 82 14.75 26.60 -0.21
N SER A 83 15.54 25.60 -0.60
CA SER A 83 16.31 24.76 0.33
C SER A 83 17.29 25.59 1.17
N ALA A 84 17.97 26.55 0.55
CA ALA A 84 18.87 27.48 1.24
C ALA A 84 18.13 28.34 2.28
N ARG A 85 16.91 28.80 1.96
CA ARG A 85 16.06 29.56 2.90
C ARG A 85 15.52 28.70 4.04
N LEU A 86 15.24 27.42 3.79
CA LEU A 86 14.78 26.47 4.80
C LEU A 86 15.92 25.95 5.70
N GLY A 87 17.18 26.12 5.29
CA GLY A 87 18.35 25.52 5.96
C GLY A 87 18.43 24.00 5.83
N ARG A 88 17.60 23.41 4.96
CA ARG A 88 17.54 21.97 4.67
C ARG A 88 17.01 21.75 3.27
N ARG A 89 17.19 20.54 2.73
CA ARG A 89 16.62 20.19 1.43
C ARG A 89 15.09 20.30 1.46
N LEU A 90 14.51 20.90 0.42
CA LEU A 90 13.06 20.88 0.23
C LEU A 90 12.60 19.43 0.10
N LYS A 91 11.71 19.03 1.01
CA LYS A 91 11.23 17.66 1.18
C LYS A 91 9.72 17.63 1.16
N PHE A 92 9.12 16.61 0.55
CA PHE A 92 7.68 16.36 0.66
C PHE A 92 7.35 14.86 0.70
N LEU A 93 6.18 14.54 1.25
CA LEU A 93 5.63 13.19 1.31
C LEU A 93 4.45 13.06 0.36
N VAL A 94 4.43 11.96 -0.42
CA VAL A 94 3.30 11.58 -1.25
C VAL A 94 2.51 10.48 -0.54
N GLY A 95 1.35 10.85 0.01
CA GLY A 95 0.47 9.91 0.71
C GLY A 95 -0.68 9.41 -0.17
N LYS A 96 -0.94 8.10 -0.19
CA LYS A 96 -2.12 7.49 -0.83
C LYS A 96 -2.97 6.74 0.21
N PRO A 97 -3.91 7.44 0.88
CA PRO A 97 -4.71 6.83 1.93
C PRO A 97 -5.78 5.87 1.39
N GLY A 98 -6.06 4.81 2.14
CA GLY A 98 -7.16 3.90 1.88
C GLY A 98 -6.91 2.95 0.69
N LEU A 99 -7.97 2.32 0.18
CA LEU A 99 -7.85 1.21 -0.79
C LEU A 99 -7.57 1.66 -2.24
N ASP A 100 -7.38 2.96 -2.49
CA ASP A 100 -7.11 3.49 -3.83
C ASP A 100 -5.83 2.90 -4.42
N GLY A 101 -5.97 2.21 -5.54
CA GLY A 101 -4.89 1.54 -6.25
C GLY A 101 -4.25 2.36 -7.36
N HIS A 102 -4.76 3.56 -7.66
CA HIS A 102 -4.21 4.39 -8.73
C HIS A 102 -2.89 5.06 -8.27
N SER A 103 -1.75 4.48 -8.66
CA SER A 103 -0.42 4.96 -8.26
C SER A 103 0.34 5.72 -9.35
N ASN A 104 0.01 5.54 -10.64
CA ASN A 104 0.78 6.13 -11.74
C ASN A 104 1.03 7.64 -11.58
N GLY A 105 0.00 8.44 -11.29
CA GLY A 105 0.15 9.88 -11.11
C GLY A 105 1.05 10.24 -9.92
N ALA A 106 0.84 9.56 -8.78
CA ALA A 106 1.63 9.75 -7.57
C ALA A 106 3.11 9.40 -7.79
N GLU A 107 3.38 8.29 -8.48
CA GLU A 107 4.73 7.84 -8.82
C GLU A 107 5.43 8.79 -9.79
N GLN A 108 4.73 9.29 -10.83
CA GLN A 108 5.31 10.26 -11.77
C GLN A 108 5.62 11.60 -11.08
N SER A 109 4.73 12.08 -10.21
CA SER A 109 4.99 13.27 -9.40
C SER A 109 6.20 13.07 -8.48
N ALA A 110 6.30 11.93 -7.81
CA ALA A 110 7.42 11.61 -6.93
C ALA A 110 8.76 11.52 -7.68
N VAL A 111 8.78 10.83 -8.82
CA VAL A 111 9.97 10.71 -9.68
C VAL A 111 10.41 12.08 -10.19
N ARG A 112 9.49 12.87 -10.77
CA ARG A 112 9.85 14.16 -11.37
C ARG A 112 10.29 15.19 -10.33
N ALA A 113 9.70 15.19 -9.14
CA ALA A 113 10.13 16.07 -8.06
C ALA A 113 11.50 15.67 -7.49
N ARG A 114 11.82 14.38 -7.44
CA ARG A 114 13.18 13.92 -7.15
C ARG A 114 14.17 14.38 -8.22
N ASP A 115 13.81 14.27 -9.50
CA ASP A 115 14.67 14.71 -10.61
C ASP A 115 14.89 16.23 -10.62
N SER A 116 13.93 17.01 -10.10
CA SER A 116 14.06 18.45 -9.86
C SER A 116 14.88 18.78 -8.62
N GLY A 117 15.37 17.76 -7.91
CA GLY A 117 16.25 17.89 -6.77
C GLY A 117 15.55 17.84 -5.41
N MET A 118 14.22 17.69 -5.31
CA MET A 118 13.58 17.58 -3.99
C MET A 118 13.91 16.23 -3.32
N GLU A 119 13.86 16.19 -1.99
CA GLU A 119 13.80 14.92 -1.25
C GLU A 119 12.34 14.45 -1.22
N VAL A 120 12.09 13.18 -1.55
CA VAL A 120 10.72 12.67 -1.72
C VAL A 120 10.53 11.41 -0.90
N VAL A 121 9.51 11.41 -0.05
CA VAL A 121 9.05 10.24 0.69
C VAL A 121 7.81 9.68 0.01
N TYR A 122 7.88 8.43 -0.43
CA TYR A 122 6.74 7.72 -0.97
C TYR A 122 6.78 6.27 -0.52
N GLU A 123 5.80 5.87 0.29
CA GLU A 123 5.69 4.52 0.87
C GLU A 123 4.71 3.61 0.09
N GLY A 124 4.19 4.09 -1.03
CA GLY A 124 3.24 3.35 -1.86
C GLY A 124 1.77 3.67 -1.56
N ILE A 125 0.92 2.67 -1.78
CA ILE A 125 -0.54 2.76 -1.69
C ILE A 125 -1.08 1.93 -0.52
N ARG A 126 -2.37 2.10 -0.20
CA ARG A 126 -3.05 1.30 0.84
C ARG A 126 -2.44 1.49 2.22
N LEU A 127 -2.16 2.76 2.52
CA LEU A 127 -1.76 3.23 3.85
C LEU A 127 -2.98 3.79 4.57
N THR A 128 -3.01 3.61 5.88
CA THR A 128 -3.97 4.31 6.74
C THR A 128 -3.54 5.77 6.92
N PRO A 129 -4.47 6.69 7.22
CA PRO A 129 -4.10 8.07 7.54
C PRO A 129 -3.08 8.15 8.69
N ALA A 130 -3.20 7.29 9.71
CA ALA A 130 -2.26 7.25 10.83
C ALA A 130 -0.84 6.85 10.40
N GLN A 131 -0.70 5.88 9.49
CA GLN A 131 0.61 5.52 8.94
C GLN A 131 1.25 6.68 8.18
N ILE A 132 0.47 7.39 7.36
CA ILE A 132 0.96 8.56 6.62
C ILE A 132 1.41 9.67 7.58
N VAL A 133 0.65 9.93 8.64
CA VAL A 133 1.02 10.92 9.67
C VAL A 133 2.30 10.49 10.39
N ASN A 134 2.44 9.22 10.76
CA ASN A 134 3.65 8.73 11.41
C ASN A 134 4.88 8.86 10.49
N ALA A 135 4.76 8.49 9.22
CA ALA A 135 5.82 8.67 8.24
C ALA A 135 6.20 10.15 8.09
N ALA A 136 5.21 11.05 8.08
CA ALA A 136 5.46 12.49 8.02
C ALA A 136 6.27 13.00 9.24
N LEU A 137 5.93 12.53 10.44
CA LEU A 137 6.66 12.86 11.67
C LEU A 137 8.08 12.28 11.67
N GLU A 138 8.24 11.00 11.32
CA GLU A 138 9.53 10.31 11.27
C GLU A 138 10.48 10.95 10.25
N GLU A 139 9.94 11.35 9.10
CA GLU A 139 10.68 11.94 7.99
C GLU A 139 10.81 13.47 8.08
N SER A 140 10.22 14.09 9.11
CA SER A 140 10.22 15.53 9.37
C SER A 140 9.69 16.37 8.19
N VAL A 141 8.48 16.03 7.72
CA VAL A 141 7.85 16.61 6.53
C VAL A 141 6.40 17.01 6.76
#